data_AF-A0A9X4FEB1-F1
#
_entry.id   AF-A0A9X4FEB1-F1
#
_cell.length_a   1.000
_cell.length_b   1.000
_cell.length_c   1.000
_cell.angle_alpha   90.00
_cell.angle_beta   90.00
_cell.angle_gamma   90.00
#
_symmetry.space_group_name_H-M   'P 1'
#
loop_
_entity.id
_entity.type
_entity.pdbx_description
1 polymer ?
#
loop_
_entity_poly.entity_id
_entity_poly.type
_entity_poly.pdbx_seq_one_letter_code
_entity_poly.pdbx_strand_id
1 'polypeptide(L)'
;MEYVKQLFATLLTLALGSFIFVGILEDYKSDDSIKVKQLEDYFKPARTMANSCLKQQNQLYLHYPQNGTSLRLLFDAMINLMENPQLERNPNYELVLKGLLHNLQSTQKTQSELPEAVEKCRAQVYLSLEALSIATGTYDYFSLQAAARDKKLNELDKKYREKLKQSHGDFDGNELVKMMYQIGSIRPGSDQDIKVLVTKFSDKLPIIEKASLIQAEIEQEKYEIEAEFFSEIRKKSASEINAGFKQGFFSWLFG
;
A
#
# COMPACT_ATOMS: atom_id res chain seq x y z
N MET A 1 42.61 66.58 9.67
CA MET A 1 42.57 65.52 8.63
C MET A 1 42.30 64.13 9.22
N GLU A 2 42.72 63.83 10.46
CA GLU A 2 42.47 62.55 11.14
C GLU A 2 40.99 62.27 11.45
N TYR A 3 40.23 63.28 11.92
CA TYR A 3 38.80 63.11 12.22
C TYR A 3 37.96 62.65 11.03
N VAL A 4 38.26 63.12 9.82
CA VAL A 4 37.55 62.72 8.59
C VAL A 4 37.87 61.27 8.22
N LYS A 5 39.13 60.84 8.39
CA LYS A 5 39.52 59.43 8.19
C LYS A 5 38.84 58.51 9.19
N GLN A 6 38.74 58.93 10.45
CA GLN A 6 38.12 58.14 11.51
C GLN A 6 36.61 58.04 11.31
N LEU A 7 35.95 59.13 10.90
CA LEU A 7 34.53 59.15 10.58
C LEU A 7 34.19 58.29 9.36
N PHE A 8 35.05 58.31 8.33
CA PHE A 8 34.91 57.46 7.15
C PHE A 8 35.12 55.98 7.48
N ALA A 9 36.11 55.67 8.32
CA ALA A 9 36.33 54.30 8.80
C ALA A 9 35.09 53.77 9.54
N THR A 10 34.54 54.54 10.48
CA THR A 10 33.34 54.14 11.24
C THR A 10 32.13 53.94 10.34
N LEU A 11 31.90 54.83 9.36
CA LEU A 11 30.83 54.70 8.36
C LEU A 11 31.00 53.46 7.49
N LEU A 12 32.22 53.14 7.07
CA LEU A 12 32.53 51.95 6.29
C LEU A 12 32.25 50.68 7.11
N THR A 13 32.67 50.63 8.38
CA THR A 13 32.42 49.49 9.27
C THR A 13 30.93 49.32 9.56
N LEU A 14 30.18 50.42 9.70
CA LEU A 14 28.74 50.37 9.94
C LEU A 14 27.98 49.88 8.70
N ALA A 15 28.36 50.38 7.51
CA ALA A 15 27.79 49.94 6.25
C ALA A 15 28.10 48.46 5.97
N LEU A 16 29.37 48.03 6.13
CA LEU A 16 29.76 46.63 5.99
C LEU A 16 29.02 45.74 7.01
N GLY A 17 28.93 46.18 8.27
CA GLY A 17 28.19 45.48 9.31
C GLY A 17 26.71 45.32 8.95
N SER A 18 26.05 46.36 8.47
CA SER A 18 24.64 46.30 8.04
C SER A 18 24.44 45.43 6.80
N PHE A 19 25.32 45.49 5.81
CA PHE A 19 25.24 44.63 4.62
C PHE A 19 25.45 43.15 4.97
N ILE A 20 26.40 42.85 5.85
CA ILE A 20 26.60 41.49 6.38
C ILE A 20 25.34 41.03 7.12
N PHE A 21 24.74 41.88 7.96
CA PHE A 21 23.54 41.52 8.72
C PHE A 21 22.29 41.30 7.85
N VAL A 22 22.10 42.12 6.81
CA VAL A 22 21.00 41.97 5.85
C VAL A 22 21.20 40.73 4.99
N GLY A 23 22.42 40.49 4.51
CA GLY A 23 22.77 39.26 3.77
C GLY A 23 22.53 37.99 4.60
N ILE A 24 22.88 38.01 5.90
CA ILE A 24 22.57 36.91 6.84
C ILE A 24 21.06 36.69 6.94
N LEU A 25 20.29 37.76 7.13
CA LEU A 25 18.84 37.66 7.36
C LEU A 25 18.06 37.21 6.13
N GLU A 26 18.45 37.64 4.94
CA GLU A 26 17.80 37.24 3.68
C GLU A 26 18.14 35.80 3.30
N ASP A 27 19.41 35.40 3.41
CA ASP A 27 19.84 34.05 3.06
C ASP A 27 19.27 33.00 4.02
N TYR A 28 19.32 33.28 5.34
CA TYR A 28 18.74 32.42 6.37
C TYR A 28 17.22 32.25 6.20
N LYS A 29 16.50 33.31 5.81
CA LYS A 29 15.05 33.22 5.52
C LYS A 29 14.77 32.43 4.26
N SER A 30 15.59 32.57 3.21
CA SER A 30 15.33 31.91 1.94
C SER A 30 15.53 30.40 2.05
N ASP A 31 16.58 29.96 2.75
CA ASP A 31 17.08 28.59 2.73
C ASP A 31 16.33 27.68 3.73
N ASP A 32 16.00 28.19 4.92
CA ASP A 32 15.10 27.49 5.86
C ASP A 32 13.68 27.39 5.30
N SER A 33 13.19 28.41 4.57
CA SER A 33 11.85 28.37 3.99
C SER A 33 11.69 27.29 2.91
N ILE A 34 12.73 27.07 2.08
CA ILE A 34 12.71 26.05 1.03
C ILE A 34 12.79 24.64 1.64
N LYS A 35 13.63 24.45 2.66
CA LYS A 35 13.79 23.14 3.34
C LYS A 35 12.55 22.76 4.14
N VAL A 36 11.94 23.72 4.84
CA VAL A 36 10.65 23.52 5.53
C VAL A 36 9.56 23.21 4.51
N LYS A 37 9.52 23.89 3.35
CA LYS A 37 8.59 23.54 2.26
C LYS A 37 8.83 22.13 1.70
N GLN A 38 10.07 21.71 1.46
CA GLN A 38 10.36 20.33 1.04
C GLN A 38 9.85 19.29 2.05
N LEU A 39 9.99 19.58 3.35
CA LEU A 39 9.49 18.71 4.41
C LEU A 39 7.95 18.65 4.45
N GLU A 40 7.29 19.81 4.44
CA GLU A 40 5.84 19.95 4.58
C GLU A 40 5.08 19.56 3.30
N ASP A 41 5.58 19.97 2.13
CA ASP A 41 4.87 19.84 0.85
C ASP A 41 5.14 18.49 0.17
N TYR A 42 6.29 17.85 0.44
CA TYR A 42 6.70 16.61 -0.24
C TYR A 42 6.95 15.46 0.74
N PHE A 43 7.83 15.63 1.72
CA PHE A 43 8.27 14.50 2.55
C PHE A 43 7.18 13.94 3.48
N LYS A 44 6.48 14.81 4.22
CA LYS A 44 5.39 14.38 5.13
C LYS A 44 4.19 13.79 4.37
N PRO A 45 3.70 14.39 3.26
CA PRO A 45 2.63 13.82 2.47
C PRO A 45 3.00 12.45 1.88
N ALA A 46 4.18 12.32 1.26
CA ALA A 46 4.65 11.06 0.71
C ALA A 46 4.72 9.96 1.78
N ARG A 47 5.27 10.29 2.95
CA ARG A 47 5.34 9.36 4.08
C ARG A 47 3.96 8.91 4.56
N THR A 48 3.03 9.85 4.70
CA THR A 48 1.68 9.57 5.21
C THR A 48 0.90 8.70 4.22
N MET A 49 0.98 9.06 2.93
CA MET A 49 0.35 8.31 1.85
C MET A 49 0.88 6.88 1.78
N ALA A 50 2.20 6.71 1.81
CA ALA A 50 2.82 5.40 1.70
C ALA A 50 2.53 4.51 2.92
N ASN A 51 2.54 5.06 4.15
CA ASN A 51 2.10 4.31 5.34
C ASN A 51 0.63 3.89 5.26
N SER A 52 -0.25 4.79 4.81
CA SER A 52 -1.68 4.48 4.61
C SER A 52 -1.84 3.36 3.57
N CYS A 53 -1.06 3.42 2.50
CA CYS A 53 -1.06 2.41 1.44
C CYS A 53 -0.64 1.04 1.93
N LEU A 54 0.48 0.96 2.65
CA LEU A 54 0.95 -0.28 3.25
C LEU A 54 -0.09 -0.86 4.21
N LYS A 55 -0.82 -0.02 4.95
CA LYS A 55 -1.91 -0.49 5.80
C LYS A 55 -3.07 -1.09 4.99
N GLN A 56 -3.47 -0.46 3.88
CA GLN A 56 -4.51 -1.00 3.00
C GLN A 56 -4.07 -2.30 2.32
N GLN A 57 -2.82 -2.36 1.86
CA GLN A 57 -2.24 -3.57 1.30
C GLN A 57 -2.14 -4.70 2.34
N ASN A 58 -1.85 -4.37 3.59
CA ASN A 58 -1.86 -5.32 4.68
C ASN A 58 -3.27 -5.93 4.88
N GLN A 59 -4.28 -5.07 4.90
CA GLN A 59 -5.67 -5.54 4.93
C GLN A 59 -5.97 -6.47 3.75
N LEU A 60 -5.47 -6.16 2.56
CA LEU A 60 -5.71 -6.95 1.36
C LEU A 60 -5.18 -8.38 1.48
N TYR A 61 -3.91 -8.57 1.86
CA TYR A 61 -3.37 -9.93 1.97
C TYR A 61 -4.03 -10.73 3.11
N LEU A 62 -4.49 -10.07 4.18
CA LEU A 62 -5.24 -10.70 5.27
C LEU A 62 -6.67 -11.08 4.85
N HIS A 63 -7.28 -10.37 3.90
CA HIS A 63 -8.65 -10.62 3.45
C HIS A 63 -8.78 -11.83 2.52
N TYR A 64 -7.77 -12.13 1.70
CA TYR A 64 -7.79 -13.32 0.85
C TYR A 64 -8.05 -14.64 1.61
N PRO A 65 -7.30 -15.00 2.68
CA PRO A 65 -7.55 -16.23 3.42
C PRO A 65 -8.87 -16.18 4.20
N GLN A 66 -9.32 -14.99 4.63
CA GLN A 66 -10.62 -14.82 5.28
C GLN A 66 -11.77 -15.17 4.33
N ASN A 67 -11.68 -14.83 3.05
CA ASN A 67 -12.73 -15.19 2.09
C ASN A 67 -12.78 -16.70 1.86
N GLY A 68 -11.61 -17.34 1.67
CA GLY A 68 -11.52 -18.80 1.56
C GLY A 68 -12.11 -19.51 2.78
N THR A 69 -11.79 -19.02 3.98
CA THR A 69 -12.32 -19.57 5.25
C THR A 69 -13.82 -19.35 5.39
N SER A 70 -14.32 -18.16 5.05
CA SER A 70 -15.76 -17.85 5.11
C SER A 70 -16.56 -18.72 4.16
N LEU A 71 -16.00 -18.99 2.98
CA LEU A 71 -16.59 -19.90 2.01
C LEU A 71 -16.66 -21.32 2.55
N ARG A 72 -15.54 -21.82 3.10
CA ARG A 72 -15.45 -23.14 3.73
C ARG A 72 -16.50 -23.33 4.82
N LEU A 73 -16.59 -22.37 5.74
CA LEU A 73 -17.55 -22.43 6.86
C LEU A 73 -18.99 -22.52 6.37
N LEU A 74 -19.34 -21.76 5.31
CA LEU A 74 -20.65 -21.85 4.71
C LEU A 74 -20.90 -23.23 4.07
N PHE A 75 -19.90 -23.79 3.37
CA PHE A 75 -20.00 -25.13 2.80
C PHE A 75 -20.15 -26.22 3.86
N ASP A 76 -19.33 -26.20 4.90
CA ASP A 76 -19.39 -27.15 6.01
C ASP A 76 -20.78 -27.10 6.68
N ALA A 77 -21.35 -25.90 6.84
CA ALA A 77 -22.70 -25.73 7.34
C ALA A 77 -23.77 -26.28 6.37
N MET A 78 -23.64 -26.07 5.06
CA MET A 78 -24.56 -26.65 4.09
C MET A 78 -24.47 -28.19 4.05
N ILE A 79 -23.28 -28.78 4.15
CA ILE A 79 -23.07 -30.23 4.24
C ILE A 79 -23.77 -30.78 5.49
N ASN A 80 -23.54 -30.15 6.64
CA ASN A 80 -24.16 -30.56 7.88
C ASN A 80 -25.70 -30.50 7.82
N LEU A 81 -26.28 -29.50 7.14
CA LEU A 81 -27.73 -29.43 6.89
C LEU A 81 -28.23 -30.62 6.07
N MET A 82 -27.48 -31.03 5.04
CA MET A 82 -27.85 -32.17 4.19
C MET A 82 -27.74 -33.51 4.91
N GLU A 83 -26.72 -33.68 5.75
CA GLU A 83 -26.51 -34.89 6.56
C GLU A 83 -27.51 -34.97 7.74
N ASN A 84 -28.01 -33.82 8.19
CA ASN A 84 -28.93 -33.70 9.31
C ASN A 84 -30.17 -32.86 8.93
N PRO A 85 -31.10 -33.39 8.11
CA PRO A 85 -32.28 -32.65 7.64
C PRO A 85 -33.17 -32.08 8.76
N GLN A 86 -33.13 -32.68 9.95
CA GLN A 86 -33.83 -32.15 11.14
C GLN A 86 -33.41 -30.73 11.53
N LEU A 87 -32.23 -30.27 11.10
CA LEU A 87 -31.71 -28.92 11.34
C LEU A 87 -32.43 -27.85 10.53
N GLU A 88 -33.12 -28.19 9.45
CA GLU A 88 -33.89 -27.24 8.63
C GLU A 88 -34.99 -26.55 9.45
N ARG A 89 -35.57 -27.26 10.42
CA ARG A 89 -36.60 -26.73 11.32
C ARG A 89 -36.03 -26.07 12.57
N ASN A 90 -34.71 -26.00 12.72
CA ASN A 90 -34.06 -25.42 13.89
C ASN A 90 -33.79 -23.91 13.65
N PRO A 91 -34.50 -23.00 14.35
CA PRO A 91 -34.35 -21.56 14.12
C PRO A 91 -32.94 -21.04 14.47
N ASN A 92 -32.23 -21.69 15.41
CA ASN A 92 -30.86 -21.31 15.72
C ASN A 92 -29.90 -21.66 14.58
N TYR A 93 -30.18 -22.75 13.87
CA TYR A 93 -29.37 -23.19 12.74
C TYR A 93 -29.58 -22.29 11.52
N GLU A 94 -30.82 -21.86 11.29
CA GLU A 94 -31.15 -20.85 10.27
C GLU A 94 -30.38 -19.53 10.51
N LEU A 95 -30.29 -19.08 11.77
CA LEU A 95 -29.52 -17.89 12.14
C LEU A 95 -28.02 -18.06 11.84
N VAL A 96 -27.45 -19.23 12.12
CA VAL A 96 -26.04 -19.54 11.79
C VAL A 96 -25.81 -19.44 10.29
N LEU A 97 -26.66 -20.07 9.46
CA LEU A 97 -26.52 -20.01 8.01
C LEU A 97 -26.62 -18.57 7.46
N LYS A 98 -27.58 -17.78 7.96
CA LYS A 98 -27.72 -16.37 7.61
C LYS A 98 -26.48 -15.56 7.99
N GLY A 99 -25.92 -15.80 9.18
CA GLY A 99 -24.70 -15.15 9.64
C GLY A 99 -23.47 -15.49 8.78
N LEU A 100 -23.31 -16.76 8.42
CA LEU A 100 -22.22 -17.22 7.54
C LEU A 100 -22.35 -16.62 6.13
N LEU A 101 -23.56 -16.61 5.57
CA LEU A 101 -23.82 -16.00 4.27
C LEU A 101 -23.54 -14.49 4.28
N HIS A 102 -23.97 -13.79 5.33
CA HIS A 102 -23.68 -12.36 5.48
C HIS A 102 -22.19 -12.08 5.57
N ASN A 103 -21.45 -12.87 6.35
CA ASN A 103 -20.00 -12.75 6.47
C ASN A 103 -19.29 -12.99 5.13
N LEU A 104 -19.70 -14.03 4.38
CA LEU A 104 -19.18 -14.29 3.04
C LEU A 104 -19.43 -13.11 2.10
N GLN A 105 -20.66 -12.59 2.05
CA GLN A 105 -21.02 -11.43 1.22
C GLN A 105 -20.18 -10.19 1.56
N SER A 106 -20.00 -9.90 2.85
CA SER A 106 -19.17 -8.79 3.32
C SER A 106 -17.70 -8.94 2.89
N THR A 107 -17.16 -10.14 3.04
CA THR A 107 -15.77 -10.45 2.69
C THR A 107 -15.56 -10.39 1.17
N GLN A 108 -16.50 -10.89 0.38
CA GLN A 108 -16.44 -10.83 -1.09
C GLN A 108 -16.52 -9.41 -1.63
N LYS A 109 -17.39 -8.57 -1.05
CA LYS A 109 -17.45 -7.14 -1.41
C LYS A 109 -16.11 -6.46 -1.17
N THR A 110 -15.52 -6.71 -0.01
CA THR A 110 -14.21 -6.16 0.35
C THR A 110 -13.13 -6.65 -0.61
N GLN A 111 -13.16 -7.93 -0.98
CA GLN A 111 -12.21 -8.51 -1.94
C GLN A 111 -12.40 -7.98 -3.38
N SER A 112 -13.58 -7.49 -3.77
CA SER A 112 -13.75 -6.82 -5.07
C SER A 112 -13.21 -5.38 -5.08
N GLU A 113 -13.36 -4.63 -3.98
CA GLU A 113 -13.05 -3.20 -3.93
C GLU A 113 -11.59 -2.93 -3.53
N LEU A 114 -11.06 -3.72 -2.59
CA LEU A 114 -9.76 -3.48 -1.97
C LEU A 114 -8.55 -3.66 -2.92
N PRO A 115 -8.52 -4.63 -3.87
CA PRO A 115 -7.41 -4.74 -4.82
C PRO A 115 -7.25 -3.48 -5.68
N GLU A 116 -8.35 -2.97 -6.24
CA GLU A 116 -8.32 -1.76 -7.08
C GLU A 116 -7.90 -0.54 -6.26
N ALA A 117 -8.39 -0.42 -5.03
CA ALA A 117 -7.99 0.64 -4.11
C ALA A 117 -6.48 0.59 -3.80
N VAL A 118 -5.93 -0.60 -3.55
CA VAL A 118 -4.49 -0.80 -3.28
C VAL A 118 -3.65 -0.47 -4.51
N GLU A 119 -4.03 -0.92 -5.71
CA GLU A 119 -3.29 -0.59 -6.95
C GLU A 119 -3.28 0.92 -7.21
N LYS A 120 -4.45 1.57 -7.10
CA LYS A 120 -4.55 3.03 -7.23
C LYS A 120 -3.67 3.74 -6.20
N CYS A 121 -3.68 3.26 -4.97
CA CYS A 121 -2.87 3.81 -3.90
C CYS A 121 -1.37 3.66 -4.18
N ARG A 122 -0.90 2.49 -4.64
CA ARG A 122 0.51 2.25 -5.00
C ARG A 122 0.97 3.21 -6.10
N ALA A 123 0.14 3.43 -7.12
CA ALA A 123 0.44 4.39 -8.18
C ALA A 123 0.58 5.83 -7.62
N GLN A 124 -0.30 6.24 -6.71
CA GLN A 124 -0.21 7.55 -6.07
C GLN A 124 1.05 7.69 -5.20
N VAL A 125 1.41 6.65 -4.44
CA VAL A 125 2.64 6.61 -3.64
C VAL A 125 3.86 6.72 -4.54
N TYR A 126 3.90 5.98 -5.65
CA TYR A 126 4.99 6.03 -6.62
C TYR A 126 5.21 7.47 -7.12
N LEU A 127 4.16 8.14 -7.58
CA LEU A 127 4.24 9.52 -8.07
C LEU A 127 4.65 10.50 -6.96
N SER A 128 4.15 10.31 -5.74
CA SER A 128 4.52 11.16 -4.61
C SER A 128 5.99 10.99 -4.22
N LEU A 129 6.53 9.77 -4.28
CA LEU A 129 7.93 9.49 -4.03
C LEU A 129 8.82 10.01 -5.16
N GLU A 130 8.37 9.92 -6.42
CA GLU A 130 9.04 10.51 -7.57
C GLU A 130 9.17 12.04 -7.39
N ALA A 131 8.07 12.71 -7.06
CA ALA A 131 8.05 14.14 -6.80
C ALA A 131 8.97 14.53 -5.64
N LEU A 132 8.98 13.75 -4.55
CA LEU A 132 9.91 13.94 -3.43
C LEU A 132 11.37 13.79 -3.89
N SER A 133 11.66 12.80 -4.73
CA SER A 133 13.01 12.58 -5.23
C SER A 133 13.48 13.68 -6.18
N ILE A 134 12.59 14.24 -7.00
CA ILE A 134 12.88 15.44 -7.79
C ILE A 134 13.15 16.63 -6.85
N ALA A 135 12.26 16.88 -5.89
CA ALA A 135 12.37 18.00 -4.97
C ALA A 135 13.64 17.96 -4.10
N THR A 136 14.18 16.78 -3.84
CA THR A 136 15.40 16.55 -3.04
C THR A 136 16.65 16.30 -3.86
N GLY A 137 16.58 16.32 -5.19
CA GLY A 137 17.73 16.05 -6.07
C GLY A 137 18.21 14.59 -6.05
N THR A 138 17.34 13.64 -5.70
CA THR A 138 17.65 12.20 -5.60
C THR A 138 17.03 11.36 -6.72
N TYR A 139 16.64 11.99 -7.84
CA TYR A 139 15.91 11.32 -8.93
C TYR A 139 16.67 10.14 -9.55
N ASP A 140 17.98 10.25 -9.74
CA ASP A 140 18.77 9.13 -10.30
C ASP A 140 18.71 7.89 -9.40
N TYR A 141 18.78 8.10 -8.07
CA TYR A 141 18.62 7.03 -7.10
C TYR A 141 17.20 6.45 -7.15
N PHE A 142 16.18 7.30 -7.27
CA PHE A 142 14.79 6.86 -7.45
C PHE A 142 14.63 5.98 -8.69
N SER A 143 15.13 6.41 -9.85
CA SER A 143 15.06 5.64 -11.09
C SER A 143 15.71 4.25 -10.95
N LEU A 144 16.88 4.17 -10.30
CA LEU A 144 17.54 2.89 -10.06
C LEU A 144 16.71 1.97 -9.14
N GLN A 145 16.16 2.51 -8.05
CA GLN A 145 15.32 1.74 -7.13
C GLN A 145 13.98 1.34 -7.76
N ALA A 146 13.39 2.20 -8.59
CA ALA A 146 12.15 1.92 -9.32
C ALA A 146 12.35 0.77 -10.31
N ALA A 147 13.44 0.78 -11.08
CA ALA A 147 13.78 -0.32 -11.98
C ALA A 147 13.99 -1.65 -11.22
N ALA A 148 14.65 -1.60 -10.06
CA ALA A 148 14.83 -2.78 -9.22
C ALA A 148 13.50 -3.31 -8.65
N ARG A 149 12.62 -2.40 -8.19
CA ARG A 149 11.26 -2.71 -7.75
C ARG A 149 10.47 -3.39 -8.87
N ASP A 150 10.43 -2.80 -10.06
CA ASP A 150 9.66 -3.32 -11.18
C ASP A 150 10.15 -4.70 -11.61
N LYS A 151 11.47 -4.94 -11.58
CA LYS A 151 12.02 -6.26 -11.83
C LYS A 151 11.51 -7.28 -10.81
N LYS A 152 11.58 -6.97 -9.50
CA LYS A 152 11.09 -7.85 -8.43
C LYS A 152 9.60 -8.14 -8.58
N LEU A 153 8.77 -7.12 -8.86
CA LEU A 153 7.33 -7.29 -9.07
C LEU A 153 7.01 -8.15 -10.31
N ASN A 154 7.72 -7.93 -11.42
CA ASN A 154 7.54 -8.73 -12.64
C ASN A 154 7.93 -10.20 -12.45
N GLU A 155 8.99 -10.47 -11.70
CA GLU A 155 9.39 -11.83 -11.32
C GLU A 155 8.32 -12.49 -10.43
N LEU A 156 7.78 -11.74 -9.48
CA LEU A 156 6.72 -12.21 -8.60
C LEU A 156 5.42 -12.52 -9.36
N ASP A 157 5.04 -11.69 -10.33
CA ASP A 157 3.87 -11.94 -11.17
C ASP A 157 4.03 -13.19 -12.04
N LYS A 158 5.25 -13.50 -12.50
CA LYS A 158 5.54 -14.78 -13.18
C LYS A 158 5.36 -15.96 -12.23
N LYS A 159 5.95 -15.88 -11.04
CA LYS A 159 5.82 -16.89 -9.98
C LYS A 159 4.36 -17.12 -9.59
N TYR A 160 3.55 -16.06 -9.50
CA TYR A 160 2.12 -16.16 -9.23
C TYR A 160 1.38 -16.94 -10.31
N ARG A 161 1.59 -16.60 -11.59
CA ARG A 161 0.96 -17.31 -12.72
C ARG A 161 1.35 -18.79 -12.74
N GLU A 162 2.60 -19.10 -12.44
CA GLU A 162 3.09 -20.48 -12.35
C GLU A 162 2.46 -21.24 -11.18
N LYS A 163 2.43 -20.65 -9.97
CA LYS A 163 1.79 -21.23 -8.78
C LYS A 163 0.31 -21.51 -9.02
N LEU A 164 -0.41 -20.57 -9.62
CA LEU A 164 -1.82 -20.77 -9.97
C LEU A 164 -2.00 -21.92 -10.96
N LYS A 165 -1.21 -21.97 -12.03
CA LYS A 165 -1.27 -23.05 -13.03
C LYS A 165 -0.98 -24.42 -12.42
N GLN A 166 0.02 -24.51 -11.55
CA GLN A 166 0.35 -25.76 -10.84
C GLN A 166 -0.76 -26.17 -9.85
N SER A 167 -1.46 -25.20 -9.28
CA SER A 167 -2.46 -25.41 -8.24
C SER A 167 -3.81 -25.85 -8.79
N HIS A 168 -4.21 -25.35 -9.96
CA HIS A 168 -5.56 -25.53 -10.50
C HIS A 168 -5.58 -26.20 -11.89
N GLY A 169 -4.42 -26.53 -12.46
CA GLY A 169 -4.31 -27.11 -13.80
C GLY A 169 -4.77 -26.13 -14.88
N ASP A 170 -5.63 -26.58 -15.79
CA ASP A 170 -6.23 -25.75 -16.85
C ASP A 170 -7.48 -24.99 -16.38
N PHE A 171 -7.78 -24.98 -15.08
CA PHE A 171 -8.94 -24.28 -14.55
C PHE A 171 -8.74 -22.77 -14.65
N ASP A 172 -9.64 -22.08 -15.35
CA ASP A 172 -9.55 -20.64 -15.58
C ASP A 172 -9.73 -19.88 -14.26
N GLY A 173 -8.72 -19.09 -13.88
CA GLY A 173 -8.74 -18.25 -12.69
C GLY A 173 -9.90 -17.25 -12.68
N ASN A 174 -10.35 -16.78 -13.84
CA ASN A 174 -11.53 -15.91 -13.96
C ASN A 174 -12.82 -16.67 -13.69
N GLU A 175 -12.90 -17.93 -14.09
CA GLU A 175 -14.03 -18.81 -13.80
C GLU A 175 -14.11 -19.10 -12.29
N LEU A 176 -12.95 -19.28 -11.65
CA LEU A 176 -12.77 -19.44 -10.21
C LEU A 176 -13.31 -18.23 -9.42
N VAL A 177 -12.91 -17.02 -9.81
CA VAL A 177 -13.38 -15.76 -9.23
C VAL A 177 -14.89 -15.59 -9.45
N LYS A 178 -15.39 -15.89 -10.65
CA LYS A 178 -16.83 -15.85 -10.96
C LYS A 178 -17.62 -16.84 -10.11
N MET A 179 -17.08 -18.04 -9.89
CA MET A 179 -17.67 -19.05 -9.01
C MET A 179 -17.75 -18.57 -7.56
N MET A 180 -16.71 -17.90 -7.05
CA MET A 180 -16.73 -17.28 -5.72
C MET A 180 -17.89 -16.28 -5.60
N TYR A 181 -18.04 -15.36 -6.55
CA TYR A 181 -19.13 -14.37 -6.54
C TYR A 181 -20.53 -14.99 -6.73
N GLN A 182 -20.65 -16.07 -7.50
CA GLN A 182 -21.92 -16.76 -7.66
C GLN A 182 -22.45 -17.30 -6.33
N ILE A 183 -21.58 -17.87 -5.48
CA ILE A 183 -21.96 -18.44 -4.18
C ILE A 183 -22.55 -17.37 -3.25
N GLY A 184 -21.98 -16.17 -3.21
CA GLY A 184 -22.49 -15.07 -2.38
C GLY A 184 -23.83 -14.49 -2.85
N SER A 185 -24.21 -14.74 -4.11
CA SER A 185 -25.45 -14.24 -4.72
C SER A 185 -26.64 -15.20 -4.61
N ILE A 186 -26.41 -16.43 -4.15
CA ILE A 186 -27.43 -17.47 -4.11
C ILE A 186 -28.36 -17.26 -2.91
N ARG A 187 -29.66 -17.20 -3.21
CA ARG A 187 -30.74 -17.32 -2.23
C ARG A 187 -31.25 -18.77 -2.29
N PRO A 188 -31.02 -19.60 -1.27
CA PRO A 188 -31.56 -20.95 -1.28
C PRO A 188 -33.09 -20.89 -1.26
N GLY A 189 -33.73 -21.32 -2.35
CA GLY A 189 -35.19 -21.37 -2.50
C GLY A 189 -35.78 -22.77 -2.28
N SER A 190 -34.95 -23.82 -2.33
CA SER A 190 -35.36 -25.21 -2.10
C SER A 190 -34.17 -26.11 -1.71
N ASP A 191 -34.44 -27.24 -1.02
CA ASP A 191 -33.43 -28.25 -0.65
C ASP A 191 -32.66 -28.83 -1.85
N GLN A 192 -33.31 -28.85 -3.01
CA GLN A 192 -32.74 -29.40 -4.23
C GLN A 192 -31.70 -28.44 -4.84
N ASP A 193 -31.90 -27.13 -4.69
CA ASP A 193 -30.93 -26.12 -5.09
C ASP A 193 -29.69 -26.16 -4.18
N ILE A 194 -29.88 -26.37 -2.87
CA ILE A 194 -28.78 -26.53 -1.90
C ILE A 194 -27.94 -27.77 -2.24
N LYS A 195 -28.57 -28.91 -2.53
CA LYS A 195 -27.86 -30.14 -2.92
C LYS A 195 -27.04 -29.96 -4.19
N VAL A 196 -27.64 -29.39 -5.24
CA VAL A 196 -26.93 -29.11 -6.49
C VAL A 196 -25.76 -28.15 -6.25
N LEU A 197 -25.93 -27.17 -5.37
CA LEU A 197 -24.86 -26.27 -4.96
C LEU A 197 -23.71 -27.02 -4.30
N VAL A 198 -23.99 -27.76 -3.24
CA VAL A 198 -22.95 -28.42 -2.46
C VAL A 198 -22.18 -29.42 -3.31
N THR A 199 -22.88 -30.22 -4.12
CA THR A 199 -22.22 -31.19 -5.00
C THR A 199 -21.38 -30.52 -6.09
N LYS A 200 -21.83 -29.39 -6.65
CA LYS A 200 -21.08 -28.69 -7.71
C LYS A 200 -19.83 -27.98 -7.17
N PHE A 201 -19.88 -27.53 -5.92
CA PHE A 201 -18.81 -26.72 -5.34
C PHE A 201 -17.90 -27.48 -4.37
N SER A 202 -18.29 -28.64 -3.81
CA SER A 202 -17.41 -29.43 -2.93
C SER A 202 -16.09 -29.78 -3.61
N ASP A 203 -16.15 -30.14 -4.89
CA ASP A 203 -14.99 -30.53 -5.69
C ASP A 203 -14.11 -29.34 -6.08
N LYS A 204 -14.64 -28.12 -5.94
CA LYS A 204 -13.97 -26.86 -6.29
C LYS A 204 -13.51 -26.08 -5.06
N LEU A 205 -14.04 -26.37 -3.88
CA LEU A 205 -13.70 -25.66 -2.64
C LEU A 205 -12.20 -25.74 -2.30
N PRO A 206 -11.51 -26.91 -2.37
CA PRO A 206 -10.08 -26.97 -2.11
C PRO A 206 -9.25 -26.13 -3.10
N ILE A 207 -9.73 -26.03 -4.34
CA ILE A 207 -9.10 -25.23 -5.40
C ILE A 207 -9.25 -23.74 -5.07
N ILE A 208 -10.45 -23.30 -4.65
CA ILE A 208 -10.72 -21.92 -4.24
C ILE A 208 -9.91 -21.52 -2.99
N GLU A 209 -9.87 -22.37 -1.96
CA GLU A 209 -9.09 -22.12 -0.74
C GLU A 209 -7.60 -21.95 -1.06
N LYS A 210 -7.05 -22.85 -1.87
CA LYS A 210 -5.65 -22.81 -2.27
C LYS A 210 -5.35 -21.58 -3.13
N ALA A 211 -6.25 -21.16 -4.01
CA ALA A 211 -6.10 -19.94 -4.81
C ALA A 211 -6.03 -18.71 -3.90
N SER A 212 -6.94 -18.61 -2.92
CA SER A 212 -6.95 -17.52 -1.94
C SER A 212 -5.66 -17.47 -1.10
N LEU A 213 -5.12 -18.63 -0.69
CA LEU A 213 -3.84 -18.67 0.02
C LEU A 213 -2.66 -18.20 -0.86
N ILE A 214 -2.61 -18.64 -2.11
CA ILE A 214 -1.59 -18.18 -3.07
C ILE A 214 -1.68 -16.67 -3.28
N GLN A 215 -2.90 -16.11 -3.40
CA GLN A 215 -3.10 -14.67 -3.51
C GLN A 215 -2.59 -13.92 -2.27
N ALA A 216 -2.84 -14.46 -1.08
CA ALA A 216 -2.34 -13.89 0.18
C ALA A 216 -0.81 -13.86 0.22
N GLU A 217 -0.15 -14.98 -0.11
CA GLU A 217 1.32 -15.08 -0.16
C GLU A 217 1.91 -14.05 -1.13
N ILE A 218 1.34 -13.95 -2.34
CA ILE A 218 1.85 -13.03 -3.37
C ILE A 218 1.64 -11.57 -2.96
N GLU A 219 0.50 -11.21 -2.38
CA GLU A 219 0.28 -9.84 -1.93
C GLU A 219 1.14 -9.46 -0.71
N GLN A 220 1.50 -10.43 0.13
CA GLN A 220 2.49 -10.26 1.18
C GLN A 220 3.89 -10.04 0.59
N GLU A 221 4.33 -10.84 -0.39
CA GLU A 221 5.61 -10.63 -1.07
C GLU A 221 5.65 -9.25 -1.77
N LYS A 222 4.55 -8.83 -2.41
CA LYS A 222 4.42 -7.46 -2.94
C LYS A 222 4.53 -6.40 -1.83
N TYR A 223 3.98 -6.66 -0.64
CA TYR A 223 4.02 -5.70 0.47
C TYR A 223 5.46 -5.45 0.90
N GLU A 224 6.25 -6.52 1.00
CA GLU A 224 7.65 -6.42 1.38
C GLU A 224 8.46 -5.63 0.34
N ILE A 225 8.24 -5.88 -0.95
CA ILE A 225 8.89 -5.15 -2.05
C ILE A 225 8.54 -3.65 -2.01
N GLU A 226 7.26 -3.32 -1.85
CA GLU A 226 6.80 -1.93 -1.79
C GLU A 226 7.30 -1.20 -0.53
N ALA A 227 7.29 -1.89 0.62
CA ALA A 227 7.78 -1.34 1.87
C ALA A 227 9.30 -1.09 1.84
N GLU A 228 10.07 -2.00 1.24
CA GLU A 228 11.50 -1.83 1.00
C GLU A 228 11.76 -0.61 0.12
N PHE A 229 11.11 -0.54 -1.05
CA PHE A 229 11.24 0.56 -2.00
C PHE A 229 10.94 1.92 -1.34
N PHE A 230 9.78 2.05 -0.69
CA PHE A 230 9.43 3.27 0.02
C PHE A 230 10.46 3.63 1.10
N SER A 231 10.88 2.65 1.91
CA SER A 231 11.85 2.86 2.98
C SER A 231 13.17 3.44 2.45
N GLU A 232 13.69 2.88 1.36
CA GLU A 232 14.94 3.31 0.74
C GLU A 232 14.86 4.74 0.17
N ILE A 233 13.80 5.06 -0.61
CA ILE A 233 13.60 6.42 -1.12
C ILE A 233 13.49 7.44 0.01
N ARG A 234 12.74 7.10 1.06
CA ARG A 234 12.55 7.99 2.21
C ARG A 234 13.84 8.21 2.98
N LYS A 235 14.64 7.17 3.22
CA LYS A 235 15.94 7.30 3.90
C LYS A 235 16.88 8.21 3.13
N LYS A 236 16.98 8.00 1.81
CA LYS A 236 17.82 8.83 0.94
C LYS A 236 17.35 10.29 0.92
N SER A 237 16.07 10.53 0.72
CA SER A 237 15.47 11.87 0.73
C SER A 237 15.65 12.59 2.08
N ALA A 238 15.44 11.87 3.19
CA ALA A 238 15.67 12.43 4.54
C ALA A 238 17.13 12.80 4.78
N SER A 239 18.07 11.99 4.26
CA SER A 239 19.50 12.29 4.35
C SER A 239 19.84 13.57 3.60
N GLU A 240 19.32 13.78 2.39
CA GLU A 240 19.56 15.01 1.62
C GLU A 240 18.95 16.24 2.27
N ILE A 241 17.70 16.15 2.75
CA ILE A 241 17.05 17.24 3.49
C ILE A 241 17.91 17.60 4.72
N ASN A 242 18.38 16.61 5.49
CA ASN A 242 19.22 16.84 6.66
C ASN A 242 20.61 17.39 6.30
N ALA A 243 21.21 16.95 5.20
CA ALA A 243 22.49 17.48 4.71
C ALA A 243 22.34 18.97 4.31
N GLY A 244 21.24 19.32 3.64
CA GLY A 244 20.89 20.70 3.32
C GLY A 244 20.75 21.60 4.56
N PHE A 245 20.19 21.10 5.65
CA PHE A 245 20.16 21.83 6.94
C PHE A 245 21.56 22.06 7.53
N LYS A 246 22.50 21.11 7.36
CA LYS A 246 23.87 21.23 7.90
C LYS A 246 24.79 22.12 7.06
N GLN A 247 24.65 22.12 5.72
CA GLN A 247 25.50 22.91 4.82
C GLN A 247 25.20 24.41 4.88
N GLY A 248 23.95 24.82 5.11
CA GLY A 248 23.59 26.24 5.24
C GLY A 248 24.29 26.95 6.42
N PHE A 249 24.56 26.23 7.51
CA PHE A 249 25.23 26.81 8.69
C PHE A 249 26.75 26.94 8.51
N PHE A 250 27.42 25.95 7.91
CA PHE A 250 28.89 25.91 7.85
C PHE A 250 29.50 26.50 6.59
N SER A 251 28.84 26.42 5.43
CA SER A 251 29.39 26.98 4.17
C SER A 251 29.41 28.52 4.18
N TRP A 252 28.48 29.15 4.90
CA TRP A 252 28.44 30.60 5.10
C TRP A 252 29.45 31.11 6.15
N LEU A 253 29.81 30.29 7.15
CA LEU A 253 30.75 30.67 8.21
C LEU A 253 32.23 30.62 7.76
N PHE A 254 32.53 29.85 6.72
CA PHE A 254 33.92 29.54 6.30
C PHE A 254 34.17 29.64 4.78
N GLY A 255 33.18 30.02 3.98
CA GLY A 255 33.30 30.33 2.55
C GLY A 255 33.39 31.83 2.31
#